data_AF-M0PJ96-F1
#
_entry.id   AF-M0PJ96-F1
#
_cell.length_a   1.000
_cell.length_b   1.000
_cell.length_c   1.000
_cell.angle_alpha   90.00
_cell.angle_beta   90.00
_cell.angle_gamma   90.00
#
_symmetry.space_group_name_H-M   'P 1'
#
loop_
_entity.id
_entity.type
_entity.pdbx_description
1 polymer ?
#
loop_
_entity_poly.entity_id
_entity_poly.type
_entity_poly.pdbx_seq_one_letter_code
_entity_poly.pdbx_strand_id
1 'polypeptide(L)'
;MTEATSATPAPDALAGVLADAPFARLVATDDGDALAAAGLLARALRAVGTPFQVRVARDPIPDDVSDGVAVTIGADRGPHAIPGAGRPASVDAFAVARSLGVEPDPVVALAGVVAAGSVPGTDGSGDALDAADSSGLVSRRPGVALPTADLADGLAASTLIRAPYSGDSTAAQAALADLGLPASLDDDAHRRLASLVAVDVADADEATPRAATAVERALRPYATVGDAAPFETVGGYADVLDALAREAPGTGVALALATDPGGDLRTAALDAWRTHGLTAHRALDGATIGRYDGCVVARVDAADAGDDGASSAAVLPTIARLVRDFRSPEDVAVAVDEPAGRLAAAAVEPTGIGDACRSVAAEFDGDGWGTAARGGLAVGTGDPDGSNGRDTTEPRADDGDITDALAALREAL
;
A
#
# COMPACT_ATOMS: atom_id res chain seq x y z
N MET A 1 -26.87 -18.17 -4.91
CA MET A 1 -26.52 -17.85 -6.30
C MET A 1 -25.12 -18.38 -6.50
N THR A 2 -24.93 -19.40 -7.34
CA THR A 2 -23.61 -19.98 -7.61
C THR A 2 -22.75 -18.93 -8.32
N GLU A 3 -21.81 -18.34 -7.58
CA GLU A 3 -20.71 -17.56 -8.13
C GLU A 3 -19.98 -18.40 -9.18
N ALA A 4 -20.10 -18.00 -10.44
CA ALA A 4 -19.13 -18.41 -11.42
C ALA A 4 -17.83 -17.70 -11.04
N THR A 5 -16.86 -18.46 -10.55
CA THR A 5 -15.47 -18.01 -10.47
C THR A 5 -15.04 -17.68 -11.89
N SER A 6 -15.11 -16.40 -12.23
CA SER A 6 -14.54 -15.87 -13.46
C SER A 6 -13.05 -16.17 -13.39
N ALA A 7 -12.58 -17.14 -14.19
CA ALA A 7 -11.16 -17.43 -14.26
C ALA A 7 -10.44 -16.16 -14.70
N THR A 8 -9.47 -15.70 -13.92
CA THR A 8 -8.61 -14.56 -14.27
C THR A 8 -8.06 -14.79 -15.68
N PRO A 9 -8.29 -13.86 -16.63
CA PRO A 9 -7.82 -14.07 -17.99
C PRO A 9 -6.30 -14.23 -18.00
N ALA A 10 -5.81 -15.23 -18.76
CA ALA A 10 -4.38 -15.43 -18.90
C ALA A 10 -3.71 -14.14 -19.44
N PRO A 11 -2.47 -13.82 -19.03
CA PRO A 11 -1.78 -12.60 -19.47
C PRO A 11 -1.81 -12.35 -20.99
N ASP A 12 -1.63 -13.39 -21.79
CA ASP A 12 -1.68 -13.31 -23.26
C ASP A 12 -3.07 -12.91 -23.80
N ALA A 13 -4.14 -13.33 -23.13
CA ALA A 13 -5.50 -12.97 -23.52
C ALA A 13 -5.77 -11.49 -23.25
N LEU A 14 -5.35 -10.98 -22.09
CA LEU A 14 -5.47 -9.54 -21.78
C LEU A 14 -4.57 -8.69 -22.69
N ALA A 15 -3.36 -9.15 -23.01
CA ALA A 15 -2.49 -8.49 -23.97
C ALA A 15 -3.15 -8.40 -25.35
N GLY A 16 -3.79 -9.47 -25.85
CA GLY A 16 -4.55 -9.44 -27.10
C GLY A 16 -5.67 -8.40 -27.09
N VAL A 17 -6.45 -8.34 -26.01
CA VAL A 17 -7.52 -7.34 -25.84
C VAL A 17 -6.95 -5.90 -25.85
N LEU A 18 -5.84 -5.67 -25.15
CA LEU A 18 -5.21 -4.35 -25.07
C LEU A 18 -4.53 -3.91 -26.38
N ALA A 19 -4.01 -4.87 -27.16
CA ALA A 19 -3.40 -4.59 -28.46
C ALA A 19 -4.42 -4.09 -29.49
N ASP A 20 -5.66 -4.59 -29.44
CA ASP A 20 -6.74 -4.19 -30.33
C ASP A 20 -7.55 -2.99 -29.81
N ALA A 21 -7.29 -2.55 -28.57
CA ALA A 21 -8.05 -1.49 -27.92
C ALA A 21 -7.76 -0.10 -28.52
N PRO A 22 -8.77 0.69 -28.91
CA PRO A 22 -8.58 2.08 -29.33
C PRO A 22 -8.23 3.01 -28.16
N PHE A 23 -8.57 2.60 -26.93
CA PHE A 23 -8.31 3.33 -25.69
C PHE A 23 -8.38 2.36 -24.49
N ALA A 24 -7.53 2.56 -23.49
CA ALA A 24 -7.53 1.75 -22.26
C ALA A 24 -7.74 2.62 -21.00
N ARG A 25 -8.67 2.21 -20.13
CA ARG A 25 -8.83 2.75 -18.78
C ARG A 25 -8.29 1.77 -17.75
N LEU A 26 -7.24 2.16 -17.05
CA LEU A 26 -6.67 1.39 -15.95
C LEU A 26 -7.19 1.97 -14.64
N VAL A 27 -7.90 1.16 -13.85
CA VAL A 27 -8.43 1.58 -12.54
C VAL A 27 -7.85 0.66 -11.47
N ALA A 28 -6.86 1.19 -10.74
CA ALA A 28 -6.12 0.46 -9.72
C ALA A 28 -6.70 0.72 -8.32
N THR A 29 -6.62 -0.29 -7.45
CA THR A 29 -6.77 -0.10 -6.00
C THR A 29 -5.65 0.80 -5.46
N ASP A 30 -5.88 1.40 -4.29
CA ASP A 30 -4.95 2.32 -3.63
C ASP A 30 -3.86 1.60 -2.80
N ASP A 31 -3.17 0.65 -3.41
CA ASP A 31 -1.97 0.03 -2.84
C ASP A 31 -0.79 0.03 -3.83
N GLY A 32 0.40 -0.17 -3.28
CA GLY A 32 1.64 -0.08 -4.04
C GLY A 32 1.77 -1.13 -5.16
N ASP A 33 1.17 -2.31 -5.01
CA ASP A 33 1.21 -3.37 -6.03
C ASP A 33 0.33 -3.01 -7.23
N ALA A 34 -0.92 -2.61 -6.98
CA ALA A 34 -1.83 -2.18 -8.02
C ALA A 34 -1.33 -0.90 -8.74
N LEU A 35 -0.71 0.02 -8.00
CA LEU A 35 -0.07 1.21 -8.57
C LEU A 35 1.12 0.84 -9.49
N ALA A 36 2.00 -0.07 -9.04
CA ALA A 36 3.11 -0.57 -9.85
C ALA A 36 2.61 -1.26 -11.13
N ALA A 37 1.62 -2.14 -11.00
CA ALA A 37 0.97 -2.83 -12.10
C ALA A 37 0.37 -1.86 -13.13
N ALA A 38 -0.33 -0.82 -12.66
CA ALA A 38 -0.88 0.22 -13.53
C ALA A 38 0.21 0.98 -14.27
N GLY A 39 1.33 1.31 -13.61
CA GLY A 39 2.50 1.93 -14.23
C GLY A 39 3.13 1.06 -15.32
N LEU A 40 3.31 -0.24 -15.06
CA LEU A 40 3.84 -1.20 -16.04
C LEU A 40 2.97 -1.29 -17.29
N LEU A 41 1.65 -1.44 -17.11
CA LEU A 41 0.71 -1.48 -18.23
C LEU A 41 0.66 -0.16 -18.99
N ALA A 42 0.60 0.98 -18.29
CA ALA A 42 0.59 2.29 -18.91
C ALA A 42 1.87 2.54 -19.74
N ARG A 43 3.03 2.06 -19.27
CA ARG A 43 4.29 2.11 -20.04
C ARG A 43 4.23 1.22 -21.28
N ALA A 44 3.70 0.01 -21.16
CA ALA A 44 3.52 -0.89 -22.30
C ALA A 44 2.56 -0.30 -23.34
N LEU A 45 1.40 0.20 -22.91
CA LEU A 45 0.40 0.87 -23.77
C LEU A 45 1.00 2.08 -24.49
N ARG A 46 1.80 2.90 -23.79
CA ARG A 46 2.54 4.01 -24.41
C ARG A 46 3.49 3.52 -25.50
N ALA A 47 4.21 2.42 -25.26
CA ALA A 47 5.18 1.88 -26.20
C ALA A 47 4.53 1.29 -27.47
N VAL A 48 3.33 0.69 -27.34
CA VAL A 48 2.57 0.16 -28.48
C VAL A 48 1.64 1.20 -29.13
N GLY A 49 1.57 2.41 -28.59
CA GLY A 49 0.80 3.52 -29.15
C GLY A 49 -0.68 3.55 -28.79
N THR A 50 -1.12 2.75 -27.82
CA THR A 50 -2.51 2.76 -27.32
C THR A 50 -2.70 3.89 -26.31
N PRO A 51 -3.59 4.86 -26.57
CA PRO A 51 -3.88 5.92 -25.60
C PRO A 51 -4.57 5.35 -24.36
N PHE A 52 -4.28 5.95 -23.19
CA PHE A 52 -4.77 5.42 -21.92
C PHE A 52 -5.08 6.51 -20.89
N GLN A 53 -5.86 6.12 -19.88
CA GLN A 53 -6.06 6.85 -18.64
C GLN A 53 -5.79 5.92 -17.46
N VAL A 54 -5.10 6.42 -16.44
CA VAL A 54 -4.89 5.73 -15.17
C VAL A 54 -5.64 6.46 -14.07
N ARG A 55 -6.37 5.72 -13.24
CA ARG A 55 -6.99 6.19 -12.00
C ARG A 55 -6.63 5.23 -10.88
N VAL A 56 -6.41 5.78 -9.69
CA VAL A 56 -6.28 5.02 -8.45
C VAL A 56 -7.50 5.33 -7.58
N ALA A 57 -8.12 4.30 -7.01
CA ALA A 57 -9.31 4.42 -6.18
C ALA A 57 -9.34 3.31 -5.12
N ARG A 58 -9.84 3.60 -3.92
CA ARG A 58 -9.99 2.61 -2.83
C ARG A 58 -10.86 1.42 -3.19
N ASP A 59 -11.96 1.67 -3.89
CA ASP A 59 -12.87 0.66 -4.42
C ASP A 59 -13.04 0.88 -5.93
N PRO A 60 -12.17 0.28 -6.76
CA PRO A 60 -12.22 0.49 -8.20
C PRO A 60 -13.45 -0.20 -8.77
N ILE A 61 -14.34 0.58 -9.38
CA ILE A 61 -15.46 0.07 -10.19
C ILE A 61 -15.12 0.41 -11.64
N PRO A 62 -15.01 -0.59 -12.53
CA PRO A 62 -14.76 -0.32 -13.94
C PRO A 62 -15.99 0.36 -14.54
N ASP A 63 -15.82 1.58 -15.05
CA ASP A 63 -16.87 2.28 -15.80
C ASP A 63 -17.05 1.61 -17.17
N ASP A 64 -18.30 1.54 -17.64
CA ASP A 64 -18.59 1.16 -19.02
C ASP A 64 -17.95 2.17 -19.98
N VAL A 65 -17.14 1.66 -20.90
CA VAL A 65 -16.49 2.43 -21.97
C VAL A 65 -17.11 2.05 -23.31
N SER A 66 -17.80 2.99 -23.95
CA SER A 66 -18.48 2.75 -25.23
C SER A 66 -17.53 2.28 -26.33
N ASP A 67 -16.31 2.82 -26.34
CA ASP A 67 -15.30 2.62 -27.38
C ASP A 67 -13.89 2.42 -26.77
N GLY A 68 -13.77 1.54 -25.76
CA GLY A 68 -12.48 1.26 -25.12
C GLY A 68 -12.51 0.01 -24.27
N VAL A 69 -11.40 -0.25 -23.58
CA VAL A 69 -11.25 -1.36 -22.64
C VAL A 69 -11.00 -0.81 -21.24
N ALA A 70 -11.80 -1.23 -20.26
CA ALA A 70 -11.56 -0.95 -18.85
C ALA A 70 -10.89 -2.17 -18.20
N VAL A 71 -9.80 -1.94 -17.46
CA VAL A 71 -9.07 -2.96 -16.71
C VAL A 71 -9.03 -2.55 -15.24
N THR A 72 -9.58 -3.39 -14.38
CA THR A 72 -9.45 -3.24 -12.92
C THR A 72 -8.17 -3.91 -12.45
N ILE A 73 -7.43 -3.27 -11.53
CA ILE A 73 -6.14 -3.75 -11.04
C ILE A 73 -6.14 -3.76 -9.50
N GLY A 74 -5.73 -4.89 -8.90
CA GLY A 74 -5.78 -5.14 -7.46
C GLY A 74 -7.16 -5.52 -6.92
N ALA A 75 -8.14 -5.76 -7.81
CA ALA A 75 -9.45 -6.30 -7.45
C ALA A 75 -10.02 -7.14 -8.60
N ASP A 76 -10.73 -8.21 -8.27
CA ASP A 76 -11.40 -9.07 -9.25
C ASP A 76 -12.78 -8.48 -9.63
N ARG A 77 -12.79 -7.46 -10.51
CA ARG A 77 -14.03 -6.78 -10.94
C ARG A 77 -14.05 -6.48 -12.42
N GLY A 78 -15.25 -6.63 -12.99
CA GLY A 78 -15.48 -6.38 -14.42
C GLY A 78 -14.97 -7.50 -15.33
N PRO A 79 -15.09 -7.31 -16.66
CA PRO A 79 -14.73 -8.34 -17.64
C PRO A 79 -13.21 -8.51 -17.81
N HIS A 80 -12.43 -7.51 -17.41
CA HIS A 80 -10.97 -7.53 -17.46
C HIS A 80 -10.42 -7.06 -16.12
N ALA A 81 -9.80 -7.98 -15.40
CA ALA A 81 -9.23 -7.73 -14.09
C ALA A 81 -7.83 -8.34 -13.97
N ILE A 82 -6.97 -7.67 -13.22
CA ILE A 82 -5.75 -8.20 -12.63
C ILE A 82 -5.96 -8.18 -11.12
N PRO A 83 -6.44 -9.28 -10.50
CA PRO A 83 -6.92 -9.25 -9.13
C PRO A 83 -5.85 -8.98 -8.06
N GLY A 84 -4.60 -9.40 -8.28
CA GLY A 84 -3.58 -9.37 -7.23
C GLY A 84 -3.82 -10.40 -6.12
N ALA A 85 -4.69 -11.40 -6.34
CA ALA A 85 -5.01 -12.44 -5.37
C ALA A 85 -4.28 -13.74 -5.73
N GLY A 86 -3.50 -14.29 -4.78
CA GLY A 86 -2.67 -15.49 -4.99
C GLY A 86 -1.38 -15.25 -5.78
N ARG A 87 -1.30 -14.13 -6.52
CA ARG A 87 -0.11 -13.61 -7.20
C ARG A 87 -0.17 -12.09 -7.22
N PRO A 88 0.94 -11.36 -7.02
CA PRO A 88 0.93 -9.90 -7.10
C PRO A 88 0.52 -9.40 -8.49
N ALA A 89 -0.30 -8.35 -8.53
CA ALA A 89 -0.82 -7.74 -9.76
C ALA A 89 0.31 -7.21 -10.66
N SER A 90 1.38 -6.70 -10.06
CA SER A 90 2.58 -6.25 -10.78
C SER A 90 3.25 -7.34 -11.59
N VAL A 91 3.16 -8.60 -11.15
CA VAL A 91 3.75 -9.73 -11.88
C VAL A 91 2.89 -10.10 -13.09
N ASP A 92 1.57 -10.09 -12.96
CA ASP A 92 0.68 -10.29 -14.11
C ASP A 92 0.80 -9.14 -15.12
N ALA A 93 0.89 -7.89 -14.65
CA ALA A 93 1.14 -6.73 -15.51
C ALA A 93 2.49 -6.83 -16.25
N PHE A 94 3.54 -7.32 -15.58
CA PHE A 94 4.84 -7.59 -16.19
C PHE A 94 4.74 -8.63 -17.30
N ALA A 95 4.00 -9.72 -17.08
CA ALA A 95 3.75 -10.73 -18.10
C ALA A 95 2.93 -10.17 -19.28
N VAL A 96 1.86 -9.42 -19.02
CA VAL A 96 1.04 -8.77 -20.06
C VAL A 96 1.88 -7.82 -20.92
N ALA A 97 2.75 -7.01 -20.30
CA ALA A 97 3.65 -6.11 -21.02
C ALA A 97 4.59 -6.86 -21.97
N ARG A 98 5.17 -7.99 -21.52
CA ARG A 98 5.98 -8.86 -22.39
C ARG A 98 5.18 -9.48 -23.53
N SER A 99 3.94 -9.91 -23.26
CA SER A 99 3.05 -10.45 -24.29
C SER A 99 2.63 -9.39 -25.33
N LEU A 100 2.63 -8.10 -24.95
CA LEU A 100 2.50 -6.96 -25.87
C LEU A 100 3.80 -6.67 -26.67
N GLY A 101 4.88 -7.42 -26.44
CA GLY A 101 6.17 -7.24 -27.10
C GLY A 101 7.02 -6.10 -26.53
N VAL A 102 6.72 -5.63 -25.31
CA VAL A 102 7.46 -4.58 -24.62
C VAL A 102 8.28 -5.20 -23.50
N GLU A 103 9.53 -4.77 -23.31
CA GLU A 103 10.28 -5.16 -22.11
C GLU A 103 9.88 -4.25 -20.93
N PRO A 104 9.14 -4.75 -19.93
CA PRO A 104 8.75 -3.97 -18.75
C PRO A 104 9.95 -3.64 -17.85
N ASP A 105 9.76 -2.67 -16.95
CA ASP A 105 10.72 -2.34 -15.92
C ASP A 105 10.74 -3.40 -14.81
N PRO A 106 11.82 -4.18 -14.64
CA PRO A 106 11.83 -5.22 -13.63
C PRO A 106 11.90 -4.64 -12.21
N VAL A 107 12.47 -3.45 -11.99
CA VAL A 107 12.58 -2.86 -10.65
C VAL A 107 11.20 -2.40 -10.16
N VAL A 108 10.39 -1.79 -11.03
CA VAL A 108 9.00 -1.42 -10.70
C VAL A 108 8.16 -2.66 -10.40
N ALA A 109 8.31 -3.74 -11.18
CA ALA A 109 7.59 -4.99 -10.92
C ALA A 109 7.97 -5.60 -9.56
N LEU A 110 9.26 -5.65 -9.23
CA LEU A 110 9.71 -6.15 -7.93
C LEU A 110 9.28 -5.26 -6.76
N ALA A 111 9.18 -3.94 -6.97
CA ALA A 111 8.63 -3.05 -5.95
C ALA A 111 7.15 -3.35 -5.70
N GLY A 112 6.36 -3.60 -6.75
CA GLY A 112 4.97 -4.07 -6.60
C GLY A 112 4.86 -5.40 -5.85
N VAL A 113 5.74 -6.36 -6.15
CA VAL A 113 5.81 -7.66 -5.44
C VAL A 113 6.03 -7.46 -3.94
N VAL A 114 6.97 -6.59 -3.56
CA VAL A 114 7.22 -6.29 -2.15
C VAL A 114 6.03 -5.55 -1.52
N ALA A 115 5.39 -4.63 -2.24
CA ALA A 115 4.19 -3.92 -1.76
C ALA A 115 3.01 -4.87 -1.51
N ALA A 116 2.89 -5.95 -2.30
CA ALA A 116 1.94 -7.04 -2.08
C ALA A 116 2.30 -7.94 -0.88
N GLY A 117 3.40 -7.66 -0.17
CA GLY A 117 3.90 -8.46 0.95
C GLY A 117 4.60 -9.76 0.53
N SER A 118 4.90 -9.91 -0.76
CA SER A 118 5.59 -11.08 -1.33
C SER A 118 7.11 -10.87 -1.40
N VAL A 119 7.88 -11.96 -1.54
CA VAL A 119 9.34 -11.90 -1.62
C VAL A 119 9.78 -11.92 -3.09
N PRO A 120 10.67 -11.01 -3.55
CA PRO A 120 11.21 -11.09 -4.91
C PRO A 120 11.81 -12.46 -5.23
N GLY A 121 11.35 -13.06 -6.34
CA GLY A 121 11.66 -14.42 -6.75
C GLY A 121 10.62 -15.47 -6.37
N THR A 122 9.63 -15.14 -5.52
CA THR A 122 8.48 -16.00 -5.18
C THR A 122 7.23 -15.55 -5.94
N ASP A 123 6.15 -16.33 -5.84
CA ASP A 123 4.81 -15.95 -6.34
C ASP A 123 4.83 -15.52 -7.82
N GLY A 124 5.63 -16.23 -8.62
CA GLY A 124 5.77 -16.02 -10.05
C GLY A 124 6.59 -14.79 -10.47
N SER A 125 7.28 -14.11 -9.54
CA SER A 125 8.14 -12.94 -9.82
C SER A 125 9.57 -13.28 -10.28
N GLY A 126 9.89 -14.57 -10.45
CA GLY A 126 11.21 -15.05 -10.89
C GLY A 126 11.68 -14.39 -12.19
N ASP A 127 10.81 -14.27 -13.18
CA ASP A 127 11.13 -13.66 -14.47
C ASP A 127 11.54 -12.17 -14.37
N ALA A 128 10.94 -11.44 -13.42
CA ALA A 128 11.29 -10.04 -13.16
C ALA A 128 12.61 -9.94 -12.38
N LEU A 129 12.83 -10.84 -11.41
CA LEU A 129 14.09 -10.90 -10.68
C LEU A 129 15.27 -11.25 -11.60
N ASP A 130 15.11 -12.29 -12.43
CA ASP A 130 16.13 -12.72 -13.39
C ASP A 130 16.46 -11.59 -14.38
N ALA A 131 15.45 -10.81 -14.82
CA ALA A 131 15.66 -9.66 -15.69
C ALA A 131 16.42 -8.52 -14.98
N ALA A 132 16.11 -8.24 -13.71
CA ALA A 132 16.82 -7.24 -12.92
C ALA A 132 18.28 -7.65 -12.66
N ASP A 133 18.50 -8.91 -12.24
CA ASP A 133 19.83 -9.46 -11.94
C ASP A 133 20.69 -9.53 -13.21
N SER A 134 20.15 -10.04 -14.32
CA SER A 134 20.87 -10.14 -15.60
C SER A 134 21.25 -8.77 -16.17
N SER A 135 20.44 -7.75 -15.85
CA SER A 135 20.71 -6.36 -16.24
C SER A 135 21.57 -5.60 -15.22
N GLY A 136 21.95 -6.25 -14.11
CA GLY A 136 22.74 -5.65 -13.03
C GLY A 136 22.03 -4.48 -12.33
N LEU A 137 20.70 -4.45 -12.35
CA LEU A 137 19.88 -3.38 -11.78
C LEU A 137 19.66 -3.53 -10.28
N VAL A 138 19.85 -4.74 -9.74
CA VAL A 138 19.69 -5.02 -8.32
C VAL A 138 20.84 -5.87 -7.79
N SER A 139 21.09 -5.77 -6.49
CA SER A 139 22.04 -6.61 -5.77
C SER A 139 21.50 -6.92 -4.38
N ARG A 140 21.46 -8.20 -4.02
CA ARG A 140 20.98 -8.63 -2.71
C ARG A 140 22.10 -8.51 -1.67
N ARG A 141 21.91 -7.66 -0.67
CA ARG A 141 22.92 -7.40 0.39
C ARG A 141 22.31 -7.43 1.79
N PRO A 142 23.12 -7.58 2.86
CA PRO A 142 22.66 -7.27 4.21
C PRO A 142 22.13 -5.83 4.31
N GLY A 143 21.31 -5.57 5.32
CA GLY A 143 20.77 -4.23 5.59
C GLY A 143 19.26 -4.22 5.72
N VAL A 144 18.72 -3.01 5.59
CA VAL A 144 17.30 -2.68 5.77
C VAL A 144 16.81 -2.02 4.48
N ALA A 145 15.62 -2.40 4.02
CA ALA A 145 14.95 -1.81 2.89
C ALA A 145 14.52 -0.39 3.22
N LEU A 146 15.19 0.60 2.64
CA LEU A 146 14.91 2.02 2.78
C LEU A 146 14.91 2.68 1.40
N PRO A 147 14.10 3.74 1.17
CA PRO A 147 14.08 4.44 -0.10
C PRO A 147 15.23 5.46 -0.25
N THR A 148 15.86 5.84 0.86
CA THR A 148 16.87 6.91 0.96
C THR A 148 18.14 6.41 1.66
N ALA A 149 19.26 7.07 1.37
CA ALA A 149 20.54 6.84 2.02
C ALA A 149 20.60 7.47 3.43
N ASP A 150 19.72 8.42 3.74
CA ASP A 150 19.56 8.95 5.09
C ASP A 150 18.89 7.89 5.98
N LEU A 151 19.71 7.18 6.76
CA LEU A 151 19.23 6.08 7.60
C LEU A 151 18.25 6.54 8.68
N ALA A 152 18.45 7.71 9.27
CA ALA A 152 17.60 8.18 10.37
C ALA A 152 16.22 8.56 9.82
N ASP A 153 16.19 9.27 8.70
CA ASP A 153 14.98 9.61 7.97
C ASP A 153 14.25 8.33 7.48
N GLY A 154 15.02 7.42 6.88
CA GLY A 154 14.61 6.10 6.43
C GLY A 154 13.87 5.31 7.52
N LEU A 155 14.52 5.12 8.66
CA LEU A 155 14.01 4.31 9.76
C LEU A 155 12.80 4.94 10.47
N ALA A 156 12.78 6.27 10.57
CA ALA A 156 11.67 6.97 11.23
C ALA A 156 10.39 6.94 10.40
N ALA A 157 10.48 7.10 9.08
CA ALA A 157 9.32 7.15 8.20
C ALA A 157 8.91 5.78 7.63
N SER A 158 9.79 4.79 7.56
CA SER A 158 9.47 3.49 6.97
C SER A 158 8.25 2.83 7.60
N THR A 159 7.32 2.36 6.76
CA THR A 159 6.14 1.61 7.20
C THR A 159 6.32 0.09 7.07
N LEU A 160 7.51 -0.34 6.67
CA LEU A 160 7.92 -1.75 6.63
C LEU A 160 8.37 -2.27 8.00
N ILE A 161 8.60 -1.37 8.97
CA ILE A 161 9.08 -1.69 10.31
C ILE A 161 8.28 -0.92 11.35
N ARG A 162 8.20 -1.46 12.57
CA ARG A 162 7.74 -0.73 13.75
C ARG A 162 8.73 -0.96 14.89
N ALA A 163 9.53 0.06 15.18
CA ALA A 163 10.56 0.07 16.21
C ALA A 163 10.36 1.29 17.15
N PRO A 164 11.08 1.37 18.30
CA PRO A 164 10.90 2.45 19.26
C PRO A 164 11.13 3.88 18.72
N TYR A 165 11.85 4.02 17.61
CA TYR A 165 12.12 5.30 16.95
C TYR A 165 11.25 5.59 15.72
N SER A 166 10.35 4.68 15.31
CA SER A 166 9.50 4.97 14.16
C SER A 166 8.54 6.12 14.50
N GLY A 167 8.43 7.13 13.62
CA GLY A 167 7.75 8.40 13.87
C GLY A 167 8.67 9.55 14.34
N ASP A 168 9.93 9.28 14.69
CA ASP A 168 10.88 10.26 15.23
C ASP A 168 12.30 10.07 14.67
N SER A 169 12.70 10.95 13.75
CA SER A 169 14.03 10.94 13.13
C SER A 169 15.15 11.28 14.12
N THR A 170 14.87 12.04 15.18
CA THR A 170 15.86 12.34 16.23
C THR A 170 16.11 11.10 17.09
N ALA A 171 15.06 10.36 17.44
CA ALA A 171 15.18 9.08 18.14
C ALA A 171 15.93 8.05 17.26
N ALA A 172 15.64 8.00 15.96
CA ALA A 172 16.34 7.11 15.03
C ALA A 172 17.82 7.47 14.92
N GLN A 173 18.16 8.76 14.86
CA GLN A 173 19.53 9.23 14.86
C GLN A 173 20.28 8.84 16.16
N ALA A 174 19.61 8.96 17.32
CA ALA A 174 20.18 8.56 18.60
C ALA A 174 20.49 7.06 18.64
N ALA A 175 19.55 6.21 18.19
CA ALA A 175 19.76 4.76 18.11
C ALA A 175 20.90 4.38 17.15
N LEU A 176 21.03 5.08 16.03
CA LEU A 176 22.10 4.87 15.05
C LEU A 176 23.48 5.31 15.56
N ALA A 177 23.55 6.34 16.40
CA ALA A 177 24.81 6.87 16.92
C ALA A 177 25.59 5.80 17.70
N ASP A 178 24.89 4.93 18.44
CA ASP A 178 25.48 3.86 19.23
C ASP A 178 26.16 2.76 18.38
N LEU A 179 25.78 2.63 17.10
CA LEU A 179 26.36 1.65 16.18
C LEU A 179 27.73 2.09 15.61
N GLY A 180 28.07 3.38 15.71
CA GLY A 180 29.32 3.92 15.17
C GLY A 180 29.51 3.62 13.68
N LEU A 181 28.45 3.79 12.88
CA LEU A 181 28.46 3.44 11.46
C LEU A 181 29.41 4.34 10.65
N PRO A 182 30.14 3.78 9.68
CA PRO A 182 30.95 4.58 8.75
C PRO A 182 30.06 5.40 7.80
N ALA A 183 30.62 6.46 7.22
CA ALA A 183 29.91 7.31 6.24
C ALA A 183 29.47 6.54 4.97
N SER A 184 30.27 5.55 4.56
CA SER A 184 29.91 4.59 3.51
C SER A 184 29.74 3.21 4.15
N LEU A 185 28.57 2.62 4.00
CA LEU A 185 28.23 1.35 4.63
C LEU A 185 28.79 0.19 3.81
N ASP A 186 29.60 -0.66 4.45
CA ASP A 186 29.96 -1.96 3.93
C ASP A 186 28.98 -3.05 4.42
N ASP A 187 29.20 -4.29 3.99
CA ASP A 187 28.34 -5.42 4.37
C ASP A 187 28.26 -5.64 5.89
N ASP A 188 29.32 -5.31 6.64
CA ASP A 188 29.35 -5.43 8.09
C ASP A 188 28.53 -4.32 8.76
N ALA A 189 28.70 -3.07 8.33
CA ALA A 189 27.91 -1.94 8.79
C ALA A 189 26.42 -2.15 8.49
N HIS A 190 26.09 -2.66 7.29
CA HIS A 190 24.73 -3.02 6.94
C HIS A 190 24.17 -4.17 7.79
N ARG A 191 25.01 -5.16 8.14
CA ARG A 191 24.59 -6.25 9.04
C ARG A 191 24.31 -5.73 10.45
N ARG A 192 25.16 -4.85 10.99
CA ARG A 192 24.94 -4.21 12.29
C ARG A 192 23.64 -3.41 12.32
N LEU A 193 23.37 -2.62 11.27
CA LEU A 193 22.10 -1.91 11.10
C LEU A 193 20.91 -2.88 11.08
N ALA A 194 20.97 -3.93 10.26
CA ALA A 194 19.91 -4.95 10.18
C ALA A 194 19.68 -5.66 11.52
N SER A 195 20.75 -5.96 12.27
CA SER A 195 20.66 -6.57 13.58
C SER A 195 20.02 -5.64 14.61
N LEU A 196 20.35 -4.35 14.62
CA LEU A 196 19.68 -3.37 15.49
C LEU A 196 18.18 -3.38 15.22
N VAL A 197 17.77 -3.19 13.95
CA VAL A 197 16.36 -3.15 13.57
C VAL A 197 15.64 -4.45 13.93
N ALA A 198 16.24 -5.61 13.65
CA ALA A 198 15.63 -6.90 13.95
C ALA A 198 15.38 -7.09 15.45
N VAL A 199 16.37 -6.72 16.29
CA VAL A 199 16.25 -6.81 17.75
C VAL A 199 15.23 -5.80 18.27
N ASP A 200 15.33 -4.54 17.87
CA ASP A 200 14.43 -3.48 18.36
C ASP A 200 12.97 -3.72 17.98
N VAL A 201 12.69 -4.32 16.82
CA VAL A 201 11.33 -4.71 16.42
C VAL A 201 10.83 -5.92 17.21
N ALA A 202 11.68 -6.93 17.42
CA ALA A 202 11.27 -8.16 18.10
C ALA A 202 11.14 -7.99 19.63
N ASP A 203 11.94 -7.11 20.23
CA ASP A 203 11.97 -6.82 21.67
C ASP A 203 11.10 -5.60 22.03
N ALA A 204 10.40 -4.99 21.07
CA ALA A 204 9.51 -3.87 21.33
C ALA A 204 8.39 -4.25 22.31
N ASP A 205 7.97 -3.28 23.12
CA ASP A 205 6.80 -3.44 23.98
C ASP A 205 5.58 -3.80 23.12
N GLU A 206 4.82 -4.79 23.57
CA GLU A 206 3.64 -5.34 22.87
C GLU A 206 3.94 -6.08 21.55
N ALA A 207 5.22 -6.30 21.20
CA ALA A 207 5.57 -7.11 20.05
C ALA A 207 5.04 -8.54 20.16
N THR A 208 4.49 -9.05 19.06
CA THR A 208 4.07 -10.46 18.97
C THR A 208 5.08 -11.27 18.15
N PRO A 209 5.05 -12.62 18.18
CA PRO A 209 5.91 -13.43 17.33
C PRO A 209 5.80 -13.09 15.83
N ARG A 210 4.65 -12.53 15.41
CA ARG A 210 4.42 -12.05 14.05
C ARG A 210 5.33 -10.87 13.68
N ALA A 211 5.69 -10.00 14.62
CA ALA A 211 6.60 -8.88 14.40
C ALA A 211 7.96 -9.35 13.84
N ALA A 212 8.49 -10.45 14.37
CA ALA A 212 9.74 -11.05 13.91
C ALA A 212 9.64 -11.60 12.48
N THR A 213 8.47 -12.10 12.06
CA THR A 213 8.24 -12.53 10.66
C THR A 213 8.01 -11.32 9.75
N ALA A 214 7.31 -10.30 10.23
CA ALA A 214 7.01 -9.10 9.46
C ALA A 214 8.29 -8.31 9.12
N VAL A 215 9.20 -8.16 10.09
CA VAL A 215 10.47 -7.41 9.88
C VAL A 215 11.38 -8.10 8.86
N GLU A 216 11.32 -9.43 8.69
CA GLU A 216 12.11 -10.13 7.67
C GLU A 216 11.91 -9.58 6.27
N ARG A 217 10.72 -9.03 5.96
CA ARG A 217 10.42 -8.39 4.66
C ARG A 217 11.24 -7.13 4.41
N ALA A 218 11.65 -6.45 5.48
CA ALA A 218 12.52 -5.28 5.41
C ALA A 218 14.02 -5.66 5.42
N LEU A 219 14.38 -6.89 5.78
CA LEU A 219 15.77 -7.31 5.95
C LEU A 219 16.35 -7.94 4.68
N ARG A 220 17.67 -7.81 4.53
CA ARG A 220 18.45 -8.35 3.39
C ARG A 220 17.85 -7.91 2.03
N PRO A 221 17.69 -6.60 1.81
CA PRO A 221 16.99 -6.07 0.65
C PRO A 221 17.74 -6.33 -0.67
N TYR A 222 16.99 -6.20 -1.76
CA TYR A 222 17.56 -5.92 -3.07
C TYR A 222 17.85 -4.43 -3.16
N ALA A 223 19.12 -4.05 -3.05
CA ALA A 223 19.56 -2.70 -3.33
C ALA A 223 19.52 -2.48 -4.83
N THR A 224 19.04 -1.32 -5.26
CA THR A 224 19.07 -0.95 -6.67
C THR A 224 20.44 -0.41 -7.03
N VAL A 225 20.83 -0.56 -8.28
CA VAL A 225 22.17 -0.18 -8.77
C VAL A 225 22.04 0.84 -9.90
N GLY A 226 22.93 1.84 -9.87
CA GLY A 226 23.05 2.84 -10.92
C GLY A 226 22.32 4.15 -10.62
N ASP A 227 22.79 5.24 -11.22
CA ASP A 227 22.33 6.61 -10.93
C ASP A 227 20.89 6.89 -11.37
N ALA A 228 20.36 6.07 -12.28
CA ALA A 228 18.98 6.13 -12.76
C ALA A 228 17.99 5.40 -11.82
N ALA A 229 18.48 4.69 -10.80
CA ALA A 229 17.62 4.04 -9.82
C ALA A 229 16.85 5.09 -9.03
N PRO A 230 15.51 4.95 -8.88
CA PRO A 230 14.71 5.98 -8.25
C PRO A 230 14.93 6.08 -6.74
N PHE A 231 15.27 4.97 -6.07
CA PHE A 231 15.40 4.83 -4.62
C PHE A 231 16.44 3.76 -4.27
N GLU A 232 17.04 3.79 -3.08
CA GLU A 232 18.16 2.91 -2.68
C GLU A 232 17.86 1.40 -2.70
N THR A 233 16.61 1.00 -2.50
CA THR A 233 16.22 -0.41 -2.44
C THR A 233 14.84 -0.64 -3.07
N VAL A 234 14.63 -1.87 -3.57
CA VAL A 234 13.33 -2.32 -4.10
C VAL A 234 12.23 -2.22 -3.03
N GLY A 235 12.52 -2.64 -1.79
CA GLY A 235 11.55 -2.54 -0.70
C GLY A 235 11.27 -1.10 -0.27
N GLY A 236 12.28 -0.23 -0.29
CA GLY A 236 12.07 1.21 -0.10
C GLY A 236 11.17 1.81 -1.18
N TYR A 237 11.36 1.42 -2.44
CA TYR A 237 10.48 1.84 -3.52
C TYR A 237 9.05 1.33 -3.32
N ALA A 238 8.88 0.08 -2.87
CA ALA A 238 7.58 -0.47 -2.54
C ALA A 238 6.85 0.35 -1.46
N ASP A 239 7.55 0.74 -0.40
CA ASP A 239 7.02 1.56 0.69
C ASP A 239 6.59 2.95 0.19
N VAL A 240 7.39 3.57 -0.71
CA VAL A 240 7.04 4.84 -1.36
C VAL A 240 5.80 4.69 -2.26
N LEU A 241 5.69 3.62 -3.05
CA LEU A 241 4.53 3.39 -3.91
C LEU A 241 3.26 3.19 -3.09
N ASP A 242 3.32 2.46 -1.98
CA ASP A 242 2.16 2.21 -1.12
C ASP A 242 1.67 3.50 -0.43
N ALA A 243 2.58 4.38 0.00
CA ALA A 243 2.23 5.71 0.51
C ALA A 243 1.61 6.60 -0.60
N LEU A 244 2.25 6.65 -1.77
CA LEU A 244 1.79 7.48 -2.89
C LEU A 244 0.43 7.05 -3.43
N ALA A 245 0.11 5.76 -3.42
CA ALA A 245 -1.19 5.27 -3.86
C ALA A 245 -2.36 5.93 -3.09
N ARG A 246 -2.12 6.34 -1.83
CA ARG A 246 -3.12 6.94 -0.94
C ARG A 246 -3.04 8.45 -0.84
N GLU A 247 -1.83 9.01 -0.78
CA GLU A 247 -1.60 10.44 -0.57
C GLU A 247 -1.57 11.23 -1.87
N ALA A 248 -0.89 10.70 -2.90
CA ALA A 248 -0.59 11.43 -4.12
C ALA A 248 -0.56 10.48 -5.34
N PRO A 249 -1.69 9.85 -5.70
CA PRO A 249 -1.73 8.81 -6.71
C PRO A 249 -1.24 9.28 -8.09
N GLY A 250 -1.45 10.55 -8.44
CA GLY A 250 -0.90 11.12 -9.67
C GLY A 250 0.63 11.14 -9.71
N THR A 251 1.27 11.46 -8.58
CA THR A 251 2.73 11.39 -8.40
C THR A 251 3.21 9.94 -8.48
N GLY A 252 2.48 9.02 -7.83
CA GLY A 252 2.76 7.58 -7.89
C GLY A 252 2.73 7.02 -9.31
N VAL A 253 1.69 7.37 -10.08
CA VAL A 253 1.55 6.95 -11.49
C VAL A 253 2.68 7.56 -12.34
N ALA A 254 2.99 8.84 -12.16
CA ALA A 254 4.08 9.50 -12.88
C ALA A 254 5.44 8.85 -12.58
N LEU A 255 5.69 8.47 -11.32
CA LEU A 255 6.90 7.81 -10.86
C LEU A 255 7.04 6.40 -11.47
N ALA A 256 5.99 5.57 -11.41
CA ALA A 256 6.01 4.22 -11.98
C ALA A 256 6.10 4.20 -13.52
N LEU A 257 5.68 5.28 -14.19
CA LEU A 257 5.79 5.47 -15.63
C LEU A 257 7.16 5.98 -16.09
N ALA A 258 7.92 6.62 -15.20
CA ALA A 258 9.17 7.28 -15.54
C ALA A 258 10.29 6.25 -15.75
N THR A 259 11.04 6.39 -16.85
CA THR A 259 12.27 5.61 -17.05
C THR A 259 13.46 6.24 -16.30
N ASP A 260 13.44 7.56 -16.15
CA ASP A 260 14.41 8.34 -15.40
C ASP A 260 13.65 9.46 -14.67
N PRO A 261 13.20 9.22 -13.43
CA PRO A 261 12.45 10.23 -12.68
C PRO A 261 13.40 11.37 -12.27
N GLY A 262 13.14 12.56 -12.82
CA GLY A 262 13.85 13.77 -12.46
C GLY A 262 13.82 14.05 -10.94
N GLY A 263 14.79 14.84 -10.46
CA GLY A 263 14.97 15.14 -9.04
C GLY A 263 13.70 15.62 -8.35
N ASP A 264 12.94 16.53 -8.98
CA ASP A 264 11.71 17.08 -8.40
C ASP A 264 10.63 16.02 -8.16
N LEU A 265 10.47 15.06 -9.08
CA LEU A 265 9.51 13.96 -8.92
C LEU A 265 9.93 13.02 -7.79
N ARG A 266 11.23 12.72 -7.67
CA ARG A 266 11.76 11.91 -6.56
C ARG A 266 11.62 12.61 -5.21
N THR A 267 11.89 13.91 -5.15
CA THR A 267 11.70 14.71 -3.93
C THR A 267 10.24 14.72 -3.51
N ALA A 268 9.31 15.01 -4.43
CA ALA A 268 7.87 14.99 -4.15
C ALA A 268 7.40 13.60 -3.67
N ALA A 269 7.94 12.53 -4.25
CA ALA A 269 7.66 11.17 -3.82
C ALA A 269 8.14 10.87 -2.39
N LEU A 270 9.39 11.23 -2.07
CA LEU A 270 9.95 11.06 -0.73
C LEU A 270 9.24 11.92 0.30
N ASP A 271 8.87 13.16 -0.04
CA ASP A 271 8.15 14.06 0.87
C ASP A 271 6.78 13.49 1.26
N ALA A 272 6.01 12.99 0.27
CA ALA A 272 4.73 12.35 0.53
C ALA A 272 4.87 11.08 1.38
N TRP A 273 5.85 10.22 1.06
CA TRP A 273 6.15 9.02 1.85
C TRP A 273 6.57 9.35 3.29
N ARG A 274 7.43 10.36 3.48
CA ARG A 274 7.86 10.81 4.81
C ARG A 274 6.68 11.27 5.65
N THR A 275 5.85 12.15 5.09
CA THR A 275 4.67 12.68 5.77
C THR A 275 3.72 11.56 6.15
N HIS A 276 3.45 10.64 5.23
CA HIS A 276 2.59 9.48 5.47
C HIS A 276 3.09 8.61 6.61
N GLY A 277 4.35 8.17 6.53
CA GLY A 277 4.94 7.25 7.50
C GLY A 277 5.08 7.85 8.89
N LEU A 278 5.57 9.09 8.99
CA LEU A 278 5.67 9.79 10.27
C LEU A 278 4.29 10.02 10.90
N THR A 279 3.28 10.35 10.10
CA THR A 279 1.90 10.55 10.59
C THR A 279 1.31 9.23 11.10
N ALA A 280 1.46 8.14 10.34
CA ALA A 280 0.96 6.82 10.74
C ALA A 280 1.58 6.34 12.07
N HIS A 281 2.91 6.46 12.23
CA HIS A 281 3.59 6.05 13.46
C HIS A 281 3.18 6.91 14.65
N ARG A 282 3.12 8.24 14.50
CA ARG A 282 2.71 9.14 15.59
C ARG A 282 1.25 8.92 16.02
N ALA A 283 0.36 8.70 15.06
CA ALA A 283 -1.03 8.36 15.35
C ALA A 283 -1.13 7.03 16.11
N LEU A 284 -0.33 6.03 15.73
CA LEU A 284 -0.28 4.74 16.43
C LEU A 284 0.35 4.83 17.83
N ASP A 285 1.25 5.78 18.07
CA ASP A 285 1.84 6.02 19.39
C ASP A 285 0.90 6.74 20.36
N GLY A 286 0.00 7.59 19.83
CA GLY A 286 -1.10 8.16 20.60
C GLY A 286 -2.32 7.25 20.74
N ALA A 287 -2.32 6.08 20.09
CA ALA A 287 -3.52 5.25 19.97
C ALA A 287 -3.91 4.56 21.29
N THR A 288 -5.21 4.48 21.55
CA THR A 288 -5.75 3.57 22.59
C THR A 288 -6.03 2.21 21.98
N ILE A 289 -5.31 1.19 22.44
CA ILE A 289 -5.44 -0.19 21.95
C ILE A 289 -6.47 -0.96 22.80
N GLY A 290 -7.47 -1.54 22.14
CA GLY A 290 -8.44 -2.47 22.74
C GLY A 290 -8.38 -3.83 22.06
N ARG A 291 -8.43 -4.91 22.84
CA ARG A 291 -8.48 -6.28 22.32
C ARG A 291 -9.88 -6.86 22.49
N TYR A 292 -10.37 -7.48 21.43
CA TYR A 292 -11.65 -8.17 21.35
C TYR A 292 -11.42 -9.58 20.79
N ASP A 293 -12.44 -10.44 20.87
CA ASP A 293 -12.35 -11.79 20.31
C ASP A 293 -12.11 -11.72 18.80
N GLY A 294 -10.99 -12.25 18.33
CA GLY A 294 -10.58 -12.25 16.91
C GLY A 294 -10.08 -10.92 16.33
N CYS A 295 -10.06 -9.82 17.10
CA CYS A 295 -9.70 -8.50 16.58
C CYS A 295 -9.00 -7.58 17.60
N VAL A 296 -7.95 -6.88 17.16
CA VAL A 296 -7.39 -5.72 17.88
C VAL A 296 -7.86 -4.42 17.25
N VAL A 297 -8.27 -3.45 18.07
CA VAL A 297 -8.72 -2.14 17.62
C VAL A 297 -7.76 -1.08 18.16
N ALA A 298 -7.17 -0.29 17.26
CA ALA A 298 -6.43 0.92 17.58
C ALA A 298 -7.31 2.14 17.32
N ARG A 299 -7.69 2.83 18.39
CA ARG A 299 -8.41 4.11 18.31
C ARG A 299 -7.40 5.23 18.21
N VAL A 300 -7.47 6.00 17.14
CA VAL A 300 -6.55 7.09 16.83
C VAL A 300 -7.28 8.41 16.75
N ASP A 301 -6.68 9.45 17.31
CA ASP A 301 -7.10 10.83 17.10
C ASP A 301 -6.24 11.43 15.99
N ALA A 302 -6.57 11.11 14.73
CA ALA A 302 -5.80 11.56 13.58
C ALA A 302 -6.21 12.97 13.08
N ALA A 303 -7.16 13.62 13.76
CA ALA A 303 -7.62 15.00 13.52
C ALA A 303 -6.57 16.09 13.82
N ASP A 304 -5.44 15.76 14.47
CA ASP A 304 -4.38 16.71 14.84
C ASP A 304 -3.21 16.79 13.82
N ALA A 305 -3.30 16.11 12.68
CA ALA A 305 -2.37 16.37 11.57
C ALA A 305 -2.77 17.73 10.95
N GLY A 306 -2.00 18.78 11.26
CA GLY A 306 -2.32 20.18 10.98
C GLY A 306 -2.65 20.55 9.53
N ASP A 307 -2.78 21.86 9.29
CA ASP A 307 -3.22 22.54 8.03
C ASP A 307 -2.45 22.15 6.73
N ASP A 308 -1.52 21.19 6.81
CA ASP A 308 -0.56 20.76 5.79
C ASP A 308 -1.05 19.55 4.94
N GLY A 309 -2.35 19.23 4.96
CA GLY A 309 -3.01 18.48 3.87
C GLY A 309 -2.85 16.96 3.83
N ALA A 310 -2.20 16.32 4.80
CA ALA A 310 -2.26 14.85 4.95
C ALA A 310 -3.60 14.46 5.59
N SER A 311 -4.45 13.74 4.85
CA SER A 311 -5.75 13.31 5.40
C SER A 311 -5.54 12.15 6.36
N SER A 312 -6.01 12.26 7.61
CA SER A 312 -6.17 11.15 8.56
C SER A 312 -6.65 9.85 7.87
N ALA A 313 -7.57 9.98 6.92
CA ALA A 313 -8.14 8.87 6.19
C ALA A 313 -7.16 8.09 5.32
N ALA A 314 -6.02 8.68 4.92
CA ALA A 314 -5.01 8.02 4.10
C ALA A 314 -4.10 7.09 4.92
N VAL A 315 -3.87 7.40 6.20
CA VAL A 315 -2.97 6.61 7.07
C VAL A 315 -3.68 5.46 7.80
N LEU A 316 -5.00 5.49 7.97
CA LEU A 316 -5.75 4.42 8.67
C LEU A 316 -5.44 3.00 8.14
N PRO A 317 -5.39 2.72 6.82
CA PRO A 317 -5.02 1.40 6.32
C PRO A 317 -3.61 0.97 6.73
N THR A 318 -2.67 1.91 6.75
CA THR A 318 -1.28 1.68 7.17
C THR A 318 -1.23 1.40 8.67
N ILE A 319 -1.97 2.13 9.49
CA ILE A 319 -2.05 1.89 10.95
C ILE A 319 -2.63 0.50 11.22
N ALA A 320 -3.74 0.13 10.57
CA ALA A 320 -4.33 -1.20 10.71
C ALA A 320 -3.33 -2.31 10.33
N ARG A 321 -2.57 -2.12 9.24
CA ARG A 321 -1.50 -3.03 8.82
C ARG A 321 -0.38 -3.12 9.85
N LEU A 322 0.11 -2.00 10.37
CA LEU A 322 1.18 -1.96 11.38
C LEU A 322 0.75 -2.64 12.68
N VAL A 323 -0.48 -2.40 13.14
CA VAL A 323 -1.04 -3.08 14.32
C VAL A 323 -1.13 -4.59 14.05
N ARG A 324 -1.67 -4.99 12.90
CA ARG A 324 -1.73 -6.41 12.49
C ARG A 324 -0.35 -7.06 12.53
N ASP A 325 0.64 -6.44 11.91
CA ASP A 325 1.96 -7.04 11.69
C ASP A 325 2.81 -7.07 12.96
N PHE A 326 2.73 -6.03 13.81
CA PHE A 326 3.68 -5.82 14.89
C PHE A 326 3.11 -5.92 16.30
N ARG A 327 1.82 -5.59 16.52
CA ARG A 327 1.23 -5.51 17.88
C ARG A 327 0.09 -6.51 18.14
N SER A 328 -0.55 -7.02 17.09
CA SER A 328 -1.75 -7.85 17.23
C SER A 328 -1.38 -9.33 17.35
N PRO A 329 -1.90 -10.05 18.37
CA PRO A 329 -1.91 -11.51 18.38
C PRO A 329 -3.11 -12.08 17.60
N GLU A 330 -4.09 -11.25 17.26
CA GLU A 330 -5.29 -11.62 16.52
C GLU A 330 -5.04 -11.54 15.01
N ASP A 331 -5.89 -12.19 14.21
CA ASP A 331 -5.75 -12.22 12.75
C ASP A 331 -6.25 -10.96 12.07
N VAL A 332 -7.11 -10.19 12.74
CA VAL A 332 -7.61 -8.90 12.25
C VAL A 332 -7.15 -7.76 13.16
N ALA A 333 -6.73 -6.65 12.55
CA ALA A 333 -6.56 -5.38 13.23
C ALA A 333 -7.38 -4.29 12.54
N VAL A 334 -7.95 -3.40 13.34
CA VAL A 334 -8.76 -2.26 12.89
C VAL A 334 -8.17 -0.98 13.45
N ALA A 335 -7.96 0.02 12.60
CA ALA A 335 -7.67 1.39 13.01
C ALA A 335 -8.95 2.22 12.85
N VAL A 336 -9.33 2.98 13.88
CA VAL A 336 -10.57 3.77 13.92
C VAL A 336 -10.22 5.20 14.29
N ASP A 337 -10.68 6.14 13.46
CA ASP A 337 -10.75 7.56 13.79
C ASP A 337 -12.22 7.88 14.08
N GLU A 338 -12.55 7.90 15.38
CA GLU A 338 -13.92 8.14 15.84
C GLU A 338 -14.40 9.56 15.46
N PRO A 339 -13.62 10.63 15.70
CA PRO A 339 -13.99 11.98 15.27
C PRO A 339 -14.26 12.12 13.76
N ALA A 340 -13.50 11.42 12.92
CA ALA A 340 -13.67 11.47 11.46
C ALA A 340 -14.73 10.50 10.92
N GLY A 341 -15.32 9.65 11.77
CA GLY A 341 -16.31 8.67 11.38
C GLY A 341 -15.75 7.60 10.44
N ARG A 342 -14.48 7.20 10.59
CA ARG A 342 -13.77 6.34 9.62
C ARG A 342 -13.03 5.19 10.31
N LEU A 343 -12.96 4.07 9.61
CA LEU A 343 -12.10 2.96 10.00
C LEU A 343 -11.45 2.27 8.81
N ALA A 344 -10.35 1.58 9.07
CA ALA A 344 -9.73 0.65 8.14
C ALA A 344 -9.34 -0.64 8.88
N ALA A 345 -9.42 -1.76 8.18
CA ALA A 345 -9.14 -3.08 8.69
C ALA A 345 -8.11 -3.80 7.82
N ALA A 346 -7.26 -4.60 8.46
CA ALA A 346 -6.28 -5.46 7.81
C ALA A 346 -6.30 -6.85 8.45
N ALA A 347 -6.36 -7.88 7.61
CA ALA A 347 -6.33 -9.27 8.03
C ALA A 347 -5.02 -9.95 7.63
N VAL A 348 -4.65 -11.02 8.33
CA VAL A 348 -3.51 -11.89 7.98
C VAL A 348 -3.87 -12.76 6.77
N GLU A 349 -5.08 -13.32 6.77
CA GLU A 349 -5.61 -14.17 5.71
C GLU A 349 -6.80 -13.48 5.01
N PRO A 350 -7.12 -13.86 3.75
CA PRO A 350 -8.24 -13.28 3.03
C PRO A 350 -9.60 -13.75 3.59
N THR A 351 -10.17 -12.99 4.53
CA THR A 351 -11.43 -13.31 5.22
C THR A 351 -12.65 -12.55 4.69
N GLY A 352 -12.51 -11.78 3.61
CA GLY A 352 -13.62 -11.04 3.01
C GLY A 352 -13.85 -9.64 3.63
N ILE A 353 -12.79 -9.03 4.19
CA ILE A 353 -12.86 -7.74 4.90
C ILE A 353 -13.63 -6.67 4.11
N GLY A 354 -13.33 -6.51 2.82
CA GLY A 354 -13.98 -5.51 1.98
C GLY A 354 -15.48 -5.71 1.77
N ASP A 355 -15.94 -6.97 1.69
CA ASP A 355 -17.37 -7.27 1.57
C ASP A 355 -18.11 -6.98 2.88
N ALA A 356 -17.48 -7.30 4.01
CA ALA A 356 -17.99 -6.92 5.33
C ALA A 356 -18.06 -5.38 5.47
N CYS A 357 -17.01 -4.66 5.10
CA CYS A 357 -16.99 -3.20 5.16
C CYS A 357 -18.07 -2.56 4.27
N ARG A 358 -18.29 -3.06 3.04
CA ARG A 358 -19.37 -2.59 2.16
C ARG A 358 -20.76 -2.87 2.75
N SER A 359 -20.95 -4.06 3.33
CA SER A 359 -22.24 -4.46 3.91
C SER A 359 -22.59 -3.61 5.12
N VAL A 360 -21.63 -3.40 6.04
CA VAL A 360 -21.80 -2.53 7.21
C VAL A 360 -22.00 -1.10 6.78
N ALA A 361 -21.17 -0.56 5.88
CA ALA A 361 -21.34 0.81 5.40
C ALA A 361 -22.75 1.06 4.85
N ALA A 362 -23.31 0.11 4.10
CA ALA A 362 -24.68 0.22 3.58
C ALA A 362 -25.77 0.23 4.68
N GLU A 363 -25.53 -0.38 5.85
CA GLU A 363 -26.44 -0.33 6.99
C GLU A 363 -26.43 1.04 7.68
N PHE A 364 -25.29 1.75 7.65
CA PHE A 364 -25.07 3.04 8.31
C PHE A 364 -25.02 4.22 7.33
N ASP A 365 -25.66 4.10 6.15
CA ASP A 365 -25.69 5.13 5.09
C ASP A 365 -24.28 5.70 4.74
N GLY A 366 -23.28 4.83 4.75
CA GLY A 366 -21.87 5.14 4.55
C GLY A 366 -21.26 4.53 3.29
N ASP A 367 -19.96 4.77 3.11
CA ASP A 367 -19.18 4.25 1.98
C ASP A 367 -18.16 3.21 2.46
N GLY A 368 -18.28 1.98 1.95
CA GLY A 368 -17.36 0.87 2.24
C GLY A 368 -16.49 0.51 1.05
N TRP A 369 -15.28 0.00 1.31
CA TRP A 369 -14.31 -0.36 0.29
C TRP A 369 -13.46 -1.55 0.74
N GLY A 370 -12.80 -2.21 -0.23
CA GLY A 370 -11.74 -3.17 0.09
C GLY A 370 -11.74 -4.46 -0.73
N THR A 371 -10.77 -5.30 -0.38
CA THR A 371 -10.50 -6.64 -0.90
C THR A 371 -10.74 -7.69 0.20
N ALA A 372 -10.42 -8.96 -0.05
CA ALA A 372 -10.59 -9.99 0.96
C ALA A 372 -9.69 -9.80 2.20
N ALA A 373 -8.53 -9.14 2.08
CA ALA A 373 -7.55 -9.02 3.17
C ALA A 373 -7.48 -7.61 3.80
N ARG A 374 -8.07 -6.60 3.17
CA ARG A 374 -8.11 -5.23 3.68
C ARG A 374 -9.37 -4.53 3.27
N GLY A 375 -9.79 -3.54 4.04
CA GLY A 375 -10.93 -2.71 3.70
C GLY A 375 -11.09 -1.56 4.66
N GLY A 376 -12.16 -0.82 4.50
CA GLY A 376 -12.53 0.23 5.41
C GLY A 376 -13.88 0.80 5.06
N LEU A 377 -14.39 1.64 5.95
CA LEU A 377 -15.64 2.33 5.75
C LEU A 377 -15.60 3.72 6.37
N ALA A 378 -16.48 4.57 5.88
CA ALA A 378 -16.82 5.85 6.48
C ALA A 378 -18.32 5.87 6.74
N VAL A 379 -18.74 6.30 7.94
CA VAL A 379 -20.14 6.59 8.25
C VAL A 379 -20.37 8.09 8.16
N GLY A 380 -21.58 8.49 7.81
CA GLY A 380 -21.90 9.89 7.54
C GLY A 380 -21.69 10.80 8.75
N THR A 381 -20.72 11.70 8.68
CA THR A 381 -20.91 13.07 9.17
C THR A 381 -21.36 13.89 7.97
N GLY A 382 -22.56 14.48 8.02
CA GLY A 382 -23.21 15.11 6.86
C GLY A 382 -22.28 15.93 5.94
N ASP A 383 -22.52 15.75 4.63
CA ASP A 383 -22.05 16.51 3.46
C ASP A 383 -21.02 17.65 3.70
N PRO A 384 -19.77 17.53 3.21
CA PRO A 384 -18.82 18.65 3.24
C PRO A 384 -19.17 19.75 2.22
N ASP A 385 -20.06 19.51 1.26
CA ASP A 385 -20.52 20.50 0.30
C ASP A 385 -21.92 21.02 0.68
N GLY A 386 -21.93 22.10 1.46
CA GLY A 386 -23.13 22.85 1.78
C GLY A 386 -23.80 23.43 0.53
N SER A 387 -24.73 22.69 -0.09
CA SER A 387 -25.88 23.29 -0.75
C SER A 387 -27.03 22.28 -0.89
N ASN A 388 -27.80 22.11 0.18
CA ASN A 388 -29.23 21.91 0.01
C ASN A 388 -29.97 22.47 1.22
N GLY A 389 -30.54 23.66 1.03
CA GLY A 389 -31.56 24.21 1.92
C GLY A 389 -32.76 23.28 1.94
N ARG A 390 -32.79 22.37 2.92
CA ARG A 390 -34.03 21.83 3.49
C ARG A 390 -33.96 21.99 4.98
N ASP A 391 -34.77 22.94 5.44
CA ASP A 391 -35.19 23.07 6.82
C ASP A 391 -35.93 21.78 7.21
N THR A 392 -35.24 20.87 7.89
CA THR A 392 -35.86 19.72 8.56
C THR A 392 -35.59 19.85 10.04
N THR A 393 -36.48 20.55 10.73
CA THR A 393 -36.63 20.55 12.18
C THR A 393 -37.28 19.23 12.63
N GLU A 394 -36.60 18.11 12.41
CA GLU A 394 -36.85 16.86 13.14
C GLU A 394 -35.49 16.33 13.62
N PRO A 395 -35.36 15.88 14.89
CA PRO A 395 -34.16 15.19 15.31
C PRO A 395 -34.10 13.89 14.51
N ARG A 396 -33.14 13.79 13.58
CA ARG A 396 -32.79 12.51 12.96
C ARG A 396 -32.46 11.54 14.10
N ALA A 397 -33.19 10.44 14.14
CA ALA A 397 -32.88 9.31 14.99
C ALA A 397 -31.55 8.71 14.51
N ASP A 398 -30.59 8.54 15.42
CA ASP A 398 -29.24 7.96 15.25
C ASP A 398 -28.58 8.25 13.89
N ASP A 399 -27.84 9.37 13.78
CA ASP A 399 -26.71 9.41 12.84
C ASP A 399 -25.77 8.26 13.26
N GLY A 400 -25.56 7.30 12.37
CA GLY A 400 -24.80 6.09 12.64
C GLY A 400 -23.43 6.40 13.25
N ASP A 401 -23.23 6.03 14.52
CA ASP A 401 -21.95 6.19 15.19
C ASP A 401 -20.95 5.17 14.62
N ILE A 402 -19.74 5.61 14.31
CA ILE A 402 -18.62 4.75 13.89
C ILE A 402 -18.31 3.66 14.93
N THR A 403 -18.67 3.88 16.19
CA THR A 403 -18.63 2.89 17.26
C THR A 403 -19.58 1.73 17.01
N ASP A 404 -20.80 2.00 16.55
CA ASP A 404 -21.79 0.99 16.22
C ASP A 404 -21.42 0.26 14.92
N ALA A 405 -20.92 0.98 13.92
CA ALA A 405 -20.38 0.38 12.70
C ALA A 405 -19.17 -0.53 12.98
N LEU A 406 -18.29 -0.14 13.92
CA LEU A 406 -17.20 -1.01 14.38
C LEU A 406 -17.73 -2.28 15.06
N ALA A 407 -18.78 -2.17 15.87
CA ALA A 407 -19.41 -3.33 16.50
C ALA A 407 -20.01 -4.28 15.45
N ALA A 408 -20.77 -3.74 14.48
CA ALA A 408 -21.35 -4.50 13.38
C ALA A 408 -20.27 -5.16 12.50
N LEU A 409 -19.18 -4.46 12.20
CA LEU A 409 -18.04 -5.03 11.46
C LEU A 409 -17.44 -6.21 12.21
N ARG A 410 -17.26 -6.11 13.52
CA ARG A 410 -16.73 -7.21 14.33
C ARG A 410 -17.66 -8.41 14.43
N GLU A 411 -18.97 -8.23 14.26
CA GLU A 411 -19.91 -9.35 14.18
C GLU A 411 -19.93 -10.01 12.80
N ALA A 412 -19.56 -9.27 11.75
CA ALA A 412 -19.49 -9.75 10.38
C ALA A 412 -18.19 -10.51 10.06
N LEU A 413 -17.13 -10.31 10.84
CA LEU A 413 -15.83 -10.98 10.75
C LEU A 413 -15.77 -12.18 11.69
#